data_AF-A0A923VFQ0-F1
#
_entry.id   AF-A0A923VFQ0-F1
#
_cell.length_a   1.000
_cell.length_b   1.000
_cell.length_c   1.000
_cell.angle_alpha   90.00
_cell.angle_beta   90.00
_cell.angle_gamma   90.00
#
_symmetry.space_group_name_H-M   'P 1'
#
loop_
_entity.id
_entity.type
_entity.pdbx_description
1 polymer ?
#
loop_
_entity_poly.entity_id
_entity_poly.type
_entity_poly.pdbx_seq_one_letter_code
_entity_poly.pdbx_strand_id
1 'polypeptide(L)'
;YARLFSLYGWIFCLPIWYFIIKKVAAKNNMPALLVQLSMVYIICMPPFAIYIGWAACMQMFIACTFGLVAGYTLYIGIKFTDNMVQVPTSIIALSLLFGIASLFTYQNGFGCFFIPFFIDFITTKKFTKNIYIGIVFSLLTYGLYYLIFKYSIHTYATGISDRTAITTNPINKLLFLFGRPLATAFHFTYLFNEKSILGLVVYCLVIAAWLGFFFTRQKVVPISQRAMYLLGLVIFFILIYLPSLIVKENYSSNRTLFALDVAVFFLVTEALFSFFKKDALKYIVAGSIAILFLGNGWYNFNKQFLNPVAEEYSMLKNFVTQHYQPGTITINFICPAENSFEKKYGLTTSWDEFGVPSTAKKWVPEPLIKQLVFEQTGSRLTAEKLIVKSWVDKAAYKNAADTTSKGVLLIDMEEMIAH
;
A
#
# COMPACT_ATOMS: atom_id res chain seq x y z
N TYR A 1 -16.78 -1.01 -12.68
CA TYR A 1 -16.28 -2.39 -12.86
C TYR A 1 -14.94 -2.66 -12.18
N ALA A 2 -13.85 -1.93 -12.47
CA ALA A 2 -12.53 -2.20 -11.88
C ALA A 2 -12.48 -2.23 -10.34
N ARG A 3 -13.16 -1.29 -9.66
CA ARG A 3 -13.25 -1.26 -8.18
C ARG A 3 -13.95 -2.50 -7.62
N LEU A 4 -15.06 -2.93 -8.25
CA LEU A 4 -15.78 -4.14 -7.87
C LEU A 4 -14.93 -5.40 -8.10
N PHE A 5 -14.21 -5.47 -9.23
CA PHE A 5 -13.27 -6.55 -9.50
C PHE A 5 -12.21 -6.66 -8.40
N SER A 6 -11.63 -5.53 -7.98
CA SER A 6 -10.66 -5.50 -6.87
C SER A 6 -11.28 -5.97 -5.55
N LEU A 7 -12.48 -5.48 -5.20
CA LEU A 7 -13.20 -5.88 -4.00
C LEU A 7 -13.50 -7.38 -3.97
N TYR A 8 -14.08 -7.92 -5.04
CA TYR A 8 -14.36 -9.35 -5.13
C TYR A 8 -13.08 -10.18 -5.14
N GLY A 9 -12.03 -9.72 -5.82
CA GLY A 9 -10.71 -10.33 -5.80
C GLY A 9 -10.15 -10.47 -4.38
N TRP A 10 -10.25 -9.42 -3.57
CA TRP A 10 -9.90 -9.48 -2.15
C TRP A 10 -10.79 -10.43 -1.35
N ILE A 11 -12.11 -10.43 -1.57
CA ILE A 11 -13.02 -11.38 -0.92
C ILE A 11 -12.60 -12.84 -1.18
N PHE A 12 -12.16 -13.17 -2.40
CA PHE A 12 -11.64 -14.50 -2.72
C PHE A 12 -10.26 -14.78 -2.11
N CYS A 13 -9.41 -13.77 -1.98
CA CYS A 13 -8.05 -13.93 -1.44
C CYS A 13 -8.00 -14.00 0.09
N LEU A 14 -8.89 -13.32 0.80
CA LEU A 14 -8.90 -13.29 2.27
C LEU A 14 -8.99 -14.70 2.92
N PRO A 15 -9.80 -15.65 2.42
CA PRO A 15 -9.75 -17.04 2.87
C PRO A 15 -8.38 -17.71 2.71
N ILE A 16 -7.67 -17.44 1.61
CA ILE A 16 -6.30 -17.95 1.36
C ILE A 16 -5.34 -17.36 2.40
N TRP A 17 -5.42 -16.04 2.62
CA TRP A 17 -4.65 -15.34 3.65
C TRP A 17 -4.88 -15.92 5.04
N TYR A 18 -6.15 -16.08 5.43
CA TYR A 18 -6.53 -16.67 6.70
C TYR A 18 -5.98 -18.09 6.85
N PHE A 19 -6.13 -18.95 5.83
CA PHE A 19 -5.63 -20.31 5.86
C PHE A 19 -4.11 -20.35 6.04
N ILE A 20 -3.37 -19.57 5.25
CA ILE A 20 -1.91 -19.51 5.31
C ILE A 20 -1.45 -19.01 6.68
N ILE A 21 -1.96 -17.86 7.13
CA ILE A 21 -1.57 -17.27 8.41
C ILE A 21 -1.94 -18.23 9.55
N LYS A 22 -3.11 -18.86 9.52
CA LYS A 22 -3.51 -19.87 10.52
C LYS A 22 -2.51 -21.03 10.59
N LYS A 23 -2.08 -21.56 9.44
CA LYS A 23 -1.12 -22.68 9.38
C LYS A 23 0.26 -22.29 9.89
N VAL A 24 0.75 -21.12 9.49
CA VAL A 24 2.04 -20.58 9.95
C VAL A 24 2.01 -20.28 11.45
N ALA A 25 0.95 -19.61 11.92
CA ALA A 25 0.76 -19.28 13.33
C ALA A 25 0.68 -20.55 14.19
N ALA A 26 -0.07 -21.56 13.77
CA ALA A 26 -0.16 -22.84 14.47
C ALA A 26 1.20 -23.56 14.56
N LYS A 27 1.97 -23.59 13.46
CA LYS A 27 3.34 -24.14 13.46
C LYS A 27 4.28 -23.42 14.43
N ASN A 28 4.04 -22.13 14.67
CA ASN A 28 4.82 -21.28 15.57
C ASN A 28 4.18 -21.10 16.96
N ASN A 29 3.15 -21.87 17.31
CA ASN A 29 2.43 -21.76 18.60
C ASN A 29 1.91 -20.33 18.90
N MET A 30 1.57 -19.56 17.86
CA MET A 30 0.96 -18.25 18.04
C MET A 30 -0.52 -18.39 18.45
N PRO A 31 -1.07 -17.46 19.25
CA PRO A 31 -2.47 -17.48 19.64
C PRO A 31 -3.41 -17.41 18.42
N ALA A 32 -4.44 -18.26 18.37
CA ALA A 32 -5.44 -18.23 17.30
C ALA A 32 -6.14 -16.86 17.16
N LEU A 33 -6.28 -16.15 18.27
CA LEU A 33 -6.84 -14.79 18.31
C LEU A 33 -6.03 -13.79 17.47
N LEU A 34 -4.70 -13.96 17.39
CA LEU A 34 -3.83 -13.11 16.57
C LEU A 34 -4.15 -13.26 15.08
N VAL A 35 -4.50 -14.48 14.65
CA VAL A 35 -4.90 -14.78 13.27
C VAL A 35 -6.24 -14.13 12.92
N GLN A 36 -7.20 -14.15 13.86
CA GLN A 36 -8.49 -13.51 13.64
C GLN A 36 -8.35 -11.99 13.59
N LEU A 37 -7.59 -11.41 14.52
CA LEU A 37 -7.34 -9.98 14.58
C LEU A 37 -6.56 -9.47 13.37
N SER A 38 -5.62 -10.27 12.83
CA SER A 38 -4.89 -9.87 11.61
C SER A 38 -5.79 -9.76 10.39
N MET A 39 -6.85 -10.57 10.28
CA MET A 39 -7.82 -10.44 9.18
C MET A 39 -8.61 -9.13 9.29
N VAL A 40 -9.01 -8.75 10.51
CA VAL A 40 -9.66 -7.46 10.76
C VAL A 40 -8.71 -6.31 10.43
N TYR A 41 -7.44 -6.40 10.84
CA TYR A 41 -6.45 -5.40 10.51
C TYR A 41 -6.25 -5.25 8.98
N ILE A 42 -6.10 -6.36 8.26
CA ILE A 42 -5.86 -6.36 6.81
C ILE A 42 -6.97 -5.64 6.04
N ILE A 43 -8.24 -5.85 6.40
CA ILE A 43 -9.37 -5.20 5.72
C ILE A 43 -9.53 -3.73 6.12
N CYS A 44 -8.98 -3.32 7.26
CA CYS A 44 -9.12 -1.97 7.81
C CYS A 44 -7.92 -1.05 7.57
N MET A 45 -6.78 -1.57 7.11
CA MET A 45 -5.58 -0.77 6.90
C MET A 45 -5.67 0.10 5.63
N PRO A 46 -5.02 1.28 5.60
CA PRO A 46 -5.08 2.21 4.47
C PRO A 46 -4.74 1.62 3.09
N PRO A 47 -3.72 0.73 2.93
CA PRO A 47 -3.43 0.12 1.64
C PRO A 47 -4.64 -0.62 1.04
N PHE A 48 -5.43 -1.31 1.88
CA PHE A 48 -6.60 -2.08 1.43
C PHE A 48 -7.68 -1.16 0.86
N ALA A 49 -7.94 -0.02 1.51
CA ALA A 49 -8.87 1.01 1.03
C ALA A 49 -8.48 1.54 -0.35
N ILE A 50 -7.19 1.80 -0.59
CA ILE A 50 -6.68 2.25 -1.90
C ILE A 50 -6.83 1.14 -2.94
N TYR A 51 -6.49 -0.10 -2.59
CA TYR A 51 -6.56 -1.22 -3.53
C TYR A 51 -7.97 -1.44 -4.07
N ILE A 52 -9.00 -1.31 -3.23
CA ILE A 52 -10.41 -1.42 -3.67
C ILE A 52 -10.91 -0.11 -4.30
N GLY A 53 -10.38 1.04 -3.87
CA GLY A 53 -10.82 2.37 -4.27
C GLY A 53 -10.29 2.83 -5.61
N TRP A 54 -9.07 2.42 -6.01
CA TRP A 54 -8.41 2.89 -7.23
C TRP A 54 -8.41 1.82 -8.31
N ALA A 55 -8.92 2.17 -9.49
CA ALA A 55 -8.97 1.26 -10.64
C ALA A 55 -7.56 0.81 -11.08
N ALA A 56 -6.55 1.69 -10.98
CA ALA A 56 -5.16 1.35 -11.27
C ALA A 56 -4.57 0.30 -10.30
N CYS A 57 -5.18 0.11 -9.13
CA CYS A 57 -4.75 -0.85 -8.12
C CYS A 57 -5.58 -2.14 -8.15
N MET A 58 -6.41 -2.36 -9.18
CA MET A 58 -7.35 -3.48 -9.20
C MET A 58 -6.69 -4.87 -9.15
N GLN A 59 -5.40 -4.98 -9.48
CA GLN A 59 -4.66 -6.25 -9.49
C GLN A 59 -3.82 -6.48 -8.22
N MET A 60 -3.83 -5.54 -7.26
CA MET A 60 -2.95 -5.62 -6.08
C MET A 60 -3.26 -6.82 -5.18
N PHE A 61 -4.51 -7.29 -5.15
CA PHE A 61 -4.89 -8.51 -4.44
C PHE A 61 -4.17 -9.75 -4.98
N ILE A 62 -3.94 -9.82 -6.29
CA ILE A 62 -3.22 -10.92 -6.95
C ILE A 62 -1.76 -10.87 -6.51
N ALA A 63 -1.11 -9.71 -6.64
CA ALA A 63 0.29 -9.55 -6.30
C ALA A 63 0.57 -9.92 -4.83
N CYS A 64 -0.17 -9.34 -3.89
CA CYS A 64 0.05 -9.61 -2.46
C CYS A 64 -0.21 -11.07 -2.10
N THR A 65 -1.27 -11.67 -2.67
CA THR A 65 -1.62 -13.07 -2.40
C THR A 65 -0.61 -14.03 -3.03
N PHE A 66 -0.15 -13.78 -4.26
CA PHE A 66 0.87 -14.60 -4.90
C PHE A 66 2.21 -14.50 -4.18
N GLY A 67 2.60 -13.30 -3.72
CA GLY A 67 3.76 -13.12 -2.84
C GLY A 67 3.64 -13.98 -1.58
N LEU A 68 2.50 -13.91 -0.88
CA LEU A 68 2.25 -14.72 0.31
C LEU A 68 2.26 -16.23 0.04
N VAL A 69 1.60 -16.68 -1.04
CA VAL A 69 1.53 -18.10 -1.44
C VAL A 69 2.93 -18.63 -1.79
N ALA A 70 3.74 -17.84 -2.49
CA ALA A 70 5.12 -18.19 -2.79
C ALA A 70 5.94 -18.41 -1.52
N GLY A 71 5.86 -17.46 -0.58
CA GLY A 71 6.56 -17.55 0.70
C GLY A 71 6.09 -18.73 1.55
N TYR A 72 4.78 -18.95 1.62
CA TYR A 72 4.18 -20.04 2.38
C TYR A 72 4.58 -21.39 1.82
N THR A 73 4.46 -21.58 0.51
CA THR A 73 4.77 -22.83 -0.20
C THR A 73 6.21 -23.26 0.10
N LEU A 74 7.17 -22.33 -0.03
CA LEU A 74 8.56 -22.59 0.33
C LEU A 74 8.70 -22.89 1.83
N TYR A 75 8.13 -22.06 2.70
CA TYR A 75 8.26 -22.19 4.16
C TYR A 75 7.77 -23.54 4.71
N ILE A 76 6.67 -24.10 4.17
CA ILE A 76 6.17 -25.42 4.58
C ILE A 76 6.89 -26.58 3.88
N GLY A 77 7.44 -26.34 2.69
CA GLY A 77 8.07 -27.37 1.87
C GLY A 77 9.54 -27.64 2.21
N ILE A 78 10.18 -26.78 3.00
CA ILE A 78 11.54 -27.03 3.51
C ILE A 78 11.50 -28.17 4.52
N LYS A 79 12.21 -29.26 4.21
CA LYS A 79 12.44 -30.40 5.10
C LYS A 79 13.93 -30.53 5.41
N PHE A 80 14.24 -31.08 6.57
CA PHE A 80 15.61 -31.43 6.95
C PHE A 80 15.66 -32.93 7.23
N THR A 81 16.48 -33.63 6.44
CA THR A 81 16.77 -35.06 6.59
C THR A 81 18.29 -35.18 6.73
N ASP A 82 18.79 -35.76 7.82
CA ASP A 82 20.23 -35.93 8.07
C ASP A 82 21.05 -34.63 7.95
N ASN A 83 20.54 -33.53 8.52
CA ASN A 83 21.09 -32.17 8.41
C ASN A 83 21.14 -31.54 7.00
N MET A 84 20.75 -32.29 5.97
CA MET A 84 20.65 -31.81 4.60
C MET A 84 19.31 -31.12 4.36
N VAL A 85 19.34 -30.00 3.65
CA VAL A 85 18.13 -29.29 3.21
C VAL A 85 17.54 -30.04 2.03
N GLN A 86 16.29 -30.47 2.16
CA GLN A 86 15.53 -31.08 1.08
C GLN A 86 14.29 -30.23 0.81
N VAL A 87 14.25 -29.61 -0.38
CA VAL A 87 13.06 -28.90 -0.87
C VAL A 87 12.65 -29.58 -2.17
N PRO A 88 11.43 -30.16 -2.26
CA PRO A 88 10.99 -30.79 -3.49
C PRO A 88 11.00 -29.81 -4.67
N THR A 89 11.42 -30.26 -5.85
CA THR A 89 11.48 -29.41 -7.06
C THR A 89 10.13 -28.77 -7.39
N SER A 90 9.02 -29.47 -7.14
CA SER A 90 7.67 -28.94 -7.33
C SER A 90 7.38 -27.74 -6.42
N ILE A 91 7.88 -27.73 -5.18
CA ILE A 91 7.75 -26.61 -4.25
C ILE A 91 8.57 -25.41 -4.72
N ILE A 92 9.80 -25.65 -5.19
CA ILE A 92 10.66 -24.63 -5.78
C ILE A 92 9.97 -23.99 -6.99
N ALA A 93 9.50 -24.81 -7.93
CA ALA A 93 8.85 -24.35 -9.16
C ALA A 93 7.57 -23.56 -8.84
N LEU A 94 6.73 -24.03 -7.92
CA LEU A 94 5.49 -23.36 -7.54
C LEU A 94 5.75 -22.03 -6.83
N SER A 95 6.72 -22.00 -5.91
CA SER A 95 7.11 -20.77 -5.20
C SER A 95 7.69 -19.74 -6.16
N LEU A 96 8.50 -20.18 -7.13
CA LEU A 96 9.06 -19.32 -8.15
C LEU A 96 7.98 -18.78 -9.09
N LEU A 97 7.06 -19.63 -9.55
CA LEU A 97 5.94 -19.24 -10.42
C LEU A 97 5.11 -18.12 -9.78
N PHE A 98 4.65 -18.31 -8.53
CA PHE A 98 3.89 -17.29 -7.82
C PHE A 98 4.73 -16.05 -7.48
N GLY A 99 6.01 -16.21 -7.14
CA GLY A 99 6.91 -15.10 -6.85
C GLY A 99 7.11 -14.19 -8.08
N ILE A 100 7.41 -14.79 -9.24
CA ILE A 100 7.57 -14.06 -10.50
C ILE A 100 6.24 -13.42 -10.92
N ALA A 101 5.11 -14.13 -10.82
CA ALA A 101 3.80 -13.57 -11.13
C ALA A 101 3.45 -12.37 -10.23
N SER A 102 3.79 -12.44 -8.94
CA SER A 102 3.66 -11.31 -8.02
C SER A 102 4.49 -10.11 -8.49
N LEU A 103 5.77 -10.31 -8.82
CA LEU A 103 6.68 -9.23 -9.23
C LEU A 103 6.26 -8.56 -10.55
N PHE A 104 5.74 -9.32 -11.51
CA PHE A 104 5.19 -8.78 -12.76
C PHE A 104 3.86 -8.03 -12.57
N THR A 105 3.06 -8.41 -11.57
CA THR A 105 1.81 -7.72 -11.26
C THR A 105 2.07 -6.43 -10.48
N TYR A 106 2.81 -6.53 -9.37
CA TYR A 106 3.23 -5.39 -8.56
C TYR A 106 4.38 -5.77 -7.62
N GLN A 107 5.52 -5.11 -7.78
CA GLN A 107 6.77 -5.53 -7.13
C GLN A 107 6.68 -5.50 -5.60
N ASN A 108 6.07 -4.47 -5.00
CA ASN A 108 5.91 -4.39 -3.54
C ASN A 108 4.99 -5.49 -2.97
N GLY A 109 4.10 -6.07 -3.78
CA GLY A 109 3.28 -7.21 -3.37
C GLY A 109 4.13 -8.44 -2.99
N PHE A 110 5.31 -8.59 -3.61
CA PHE A 110 6.23 -9.69 -3.30
C PHE A 110 6.82 -9.59 -1.89
N GLY A 111 6.78 -8.42 -1.24
CA GLY A 111 7.12 -8.29 0.18
C GLY A 111 6.33 -9.26 1.08
N CYS A 112 5.12 -9.65 0.68
CA CYS A 112 4.29 -10.63 1.39
C CYS A 112 4.94 -12.03 1.45
N PHE A 113 5.90 -12.34 0.58
CA PHE A 113 6.71 -13.57 0.62
C PHE A 113 7.37 -13.79 1.98
N PHE A 114 7.78 -12.70 2.64
CA PHE A 114 8.49 -12.80 3.91
C PHE A 114 7.59 -13.01 5.12
N ILE A 115 6.26 -12.84 5.01
CA ILE A 115 5.36 -12.92 6.18
C ILE A 115 5.49 -14.26 6.94
N PRO A 116 5.52 -15.44 6.29
CA PRO A 116 5.70 -16.71 6.99
C PRO A 116 7.04 -16.81 7.74
N PHE A 117 8.12 -16.36 7.10
CA PHE A 117 9.47 -16.35 7.67
C PHE A 117 9.62 -15.31 8.77
N PHE A 118 8.93 -14.18 8.65
CA PHE A 118 8.90 -13.12 9.67
C PHE A 118 8.17 -13.60 10.91
N ILE A 119 7.03 -14.28 10.78
CA ILE A 119 6.32 -14.91 11.89
C ILE A 119 7.22 -15.94 12.62
N ASP A 120 7.92 -16.79 11.86
CA ASP A 120 8.93 -17.72 12.39
C ASP A 120 10.02 -16.99 13.17
N PHE A 121 10.53 -15.89 12.61
CA PHE A 121 11.59 -15.07 13.20
C PHE A 121 11.15 -14.41 14.50
N ILE A 122 10.00 -13.74 14.55
CA ILE A 122 9.54 -13.04 15.76
C ILE A 122 9.22 -14.01 16.91
N THR A 123 8.75 -15.21 16.57
CA THR A 123 8.44 -16.25 17.55
C THR A 123 9.71 -16.89 18.10
N THR A 124 10.61 -17.33 17.22
CA THR A 124 11.84 -18.05 17.61
C THR A 124 12.95 -17.12 18.10
N LYS A 125 12.87 -15.84 17.73
CA LYS A 125 13.82 -14.76 18.06
C LYS A 125 15.24 -15.01 17.58
N LYS A 126 15.40 -15.84 16.55
CA LYS A 126 16.68 -16.17 15.92
C LYS A 126 16.50 -16.47 14.45
N PHE A 127 17.58 -16.31 13.68
CA PHE A 127 17.60 -16.76 12.30
C PHE A 127 17.67 -18.29 12.23
N THR A 128 16.56 -18.92 11.84
CA THR A 128 16.48 -20.35 11.58
C THR A 128 17.02 -20.66 10.18
N LYS A 129 17.40 -21.92 9.93
CA LYS A 129 17.79 -22.38 8.58
C LYS A 129 16.72 -22.06 7.53
N ASN A 130 15.44 -22.15 7.90
CA ASN A 130 14.32 -21.79 7.03
C ASN A 130 14.38 -20.34 6.57
N ILE A 131 14.67 -19.42 7.49
CA ILE A 131 14.76 -17.99 7.19
C ILE A 131 15.90 -17.73 6.21
N TYR A 132 17.08 -18.31 6.42
CA TYR A 132 18.20 -18.14 5.48
C TYR A 132 17.86 -18.64 4.07
N ILE A 133 17.23 -19.83 3.96
CA ILE A 133 16.76 -20.37 2.69
C ILE A 133 15.75 -19.42 2.03
N GLY A 134 14.78 -18.90 2.80
CA GLY A 134 13.80 -17.94 2.31
C GLY A 134 14.45 -16.65 1.77
N ILE A 135 15.43 -16.09 2.49
CA ILE A 135 16.17 -14.90 2.04
C ILE A 135 16.91 -15.19 0.74
N VAL A 136 17.70 -16.27 0.67
CA VAL A 136 18.45 -16.63 -0.55
C VAL A 136 17.50 -16.86 -1.72
N PHE A 137 16.41 -17.59 -1.51
CA PHE A 137 15.41 -17.86 -2.55
C PHE A 137 14.75 -16.58 -3.06
N SER A 138 14.41 -15.65 -2.17
CA SER A 138 13.82 -14.37 -2.56
C SER A 138 14.75 -13.54 -3.44
N LEU A 139 16.05 -13.49 -3.11
CA LEU A 139 17.07 -12.76 -3.87
C LEU A 139 17.28 -13.41 -5.25
N LEU A 140 17.30 -14.75 -5.32
CA LEU A 140 17.33 -15.46 -6.59
C LEU A 140 16.08 -15.19 -7.43
N THR A 141 14.91 -15.11 -6.80
CA THR A 141 13.64 -14.77 -7.48
C THR A 141 13.67 -13.36 -8.05
N TYR A 142 14.20 -12.38 -7.30
CA TYR A 142 14.43 -11.02 -7.82
C TYR A 142 15.41 -11.00 -8.99
N GLY A 143 16.52 -11.76 -8.89
CA GLY A 143 17.50 -11.89 -9.97
C GLY A 143 16.88 -12.46 -11.24
N LEU A 144 16.10 -13.55 -11.11
CA LEU A 144 15.40 -14.14 -12.25
C LEU A 144 14.34 -13.19 -12.83
N TYR A 145 13.54 -12.55 -11.98
CA TYR A 145 12.57 -11.53 -12.41
C TYR A 145 13.25 -10.43 -13.21
N TYR A 146 14.38 -9.90 -12.74
CA TYR A 146 15.12 -8.87 -13.45
C TYR A 146 15.57 -9.32 -14.85
N LEU A 147 16.06 -10.56 -14.99
CA LEU A 147 16.44 -11.11 -16.29
C LEU A 147 15.23 -11.25 -17.23
N ILE A 148 14.13 -11.82 -16.75
CA ILE A 148 12.90 -12.01 -17.55
C ILE A 148 12.29 -10.65 -17.92
N PHE A 149 12.26 -9.71 -16.98
CA PHE A 149 11.74 -8.37 -17.19
C PHE A 149 12.57 -7.61 -18.23
N LYS A 150 13.90 -7.66 -18.14
CA LYS A 150 14.79 -7.05 -19.13
C LYS A 150 14.60 -7.67 -20.53
N TYR A 151 14.45 -8.99 -20.59
CA TYR A 151 14.10 -9.67 -21.84
C TYR A 151 12.76 -9.17 -22.40
N SER A 152 11.73 -9.03 -21.55
CA SER A 152 10.42 -8.51 -21.97
C SER A 152 10.50 -7.09 -22.53
N ILE A 153 11.26 -6.19 -21.92
CA ILE A 153 11.46 -4.82 -22.43
C ILE A 153 12.09 -4.86 -23.82
N HIS A 154 13.10 -5.72 -24.00
CA HIS A 154 13.78 -5.87 -25.28
C HIS A 154 12.84 -6.40 -26.38
N THR A 155 12.01 -7.40 -26.06
CA THR A 155 11.07 -7.99 -27.02
C THR A 155 9.90 -7.07 -27.38
N TYR A 156 9.37 -6.31 -26.42
CA TYR A 156 8.19 -5.45 -26.62
C TYR A 156 8.53 -3.99 -26.96
N ALA A 157 9.82 -3.64 -27.09
CA ALA A 157 10.30 -2.29 -27.39
C ALA A 157 9.68 -1.19 -26.50
N THR A 158 9.37 -1.51 -25.25
CA THR A 158 8.80 -0.55 -24.30
C THR A 158 9.85 0.49 -23.90
N GLY A 159 9.50 1.78 -23.96
CA GLY A 159 10.40 2.87 -23.57
C GLY A 159 10.87 2.75 -22.11
N ILE A 160 12.13 3.12 -21.87
CA ILE A 160 12.74 3.16 -20.54
C ILE A 160 12.22 4.42 -19.82
N SER A 161 11.69 4.27 -18.61
CA SER A 161 11.30 5.41 -17.76
C SER A 161 12.41 5.78 -16.79
N ASP A 162 12.77 7.07 -16.73
CA ASP A 162 13.77 7.59 -15.78
C ASP A 162 13.35 7.43 -14.31
N ARG A 163 12.04 7.32 -14.04
CA ARG A 163 11.50 7.14 -12.67
C ARG A 163 11.88 5.79 -12.08
N THR A 164 12.07 4.78 -12.93
CA THR A 164 12.39 3.41 -12.53
C THR A 164 13.89 3.13 -12.47
N ALA A 165 14.74 4.15 -12.61
CA ALA A 165 16.18 3.99 -12.47
C ALA A 165 16.55 3.42 -11.09
N ILE A 166 17.67 2.69 -11.02
CA ILE A 166 18.18 2.16 -9.75
C ILE A 166 18.89 3.28 -8.98
N THR A 167 18.68 3.37 -7.67
CA THR A 167 19.39 4.33 -6.80
C THR A 167 20.84 3.91 -6.57
N THR A 168 21.74 4.90 -6.51
CA THR A 168 23.14 4.71 -6.12
C THR A 168 23.42 5.11 -4.66
N ASN A 169 22.41 5.62 -3.93
CA ASN A 169 22.55 6.09 -2.56
C ASN A 169 21.73 5.22 -1.58
N PRO A 170 22.31 4.13 -1.05
CA PRO A 170 21.62 3.22 -0.13
C PRO A 170 21.37 3.86 1.24
N ILE A 171 22.22 4.78 1.70
CA ILE A 171 22.07 5.43 3.02
C ILE A 171 20.80 6.29 3.03
N ASN A 172 20.60 7.11 2.01
CA ASN A 172 19.38 7.92 1.90
C ASN A 172 18.11 7.05 1.82
N LYS A 173 18.20 5.85 1.25
CA LYS A 173 17.10 4.88 1.21
C LYS A 173 16.79 4.26 2.55
N LEU A 174 17.81 3.97 3.36
CA LEU A 174 17.61 3.53 4.73
C LEU A 174 16.99 4.64 5.58
N LEU A 175 17.52 5.87 5.52
CA LEU A 175 16.92 7.01 6.20
C LEU A 175 15.47 7.25 5.78
N PHE A 176 15.19 7.09 4.48
CA PHE A 176 13.83 7.14 3.95
C PHE A 176 12.95 6.05 4.57
N LEU A 177 13.37 4.77 4.57
CA LEU A 177 12.64 3.65 5.16
C LEU A 177 12.21 3.92 6.60
N PHE A 178 13.17 4.32 7.45
CA PHE A 178 12.94 4.52 8.88
C PHE A 178 12.21 5.85 9.19
N GLY A 179 12.39 6.86 8.34
CA GLY A 179 11.75 8.16 8.52
C GLY A 179 10.31 8.24 7.99
N ARG A 180 9.91 7.36 7.06
CA ARG A 180 8.60 7.43 6.41
C ARG A 180 7.84 6.09 6.37
N PRO A 181 8.15 5.10 5.49
CA PRO A 181 7.38 3.85 5.41
C PRO A 181 7.21 3.14 6.75
N LEU A 182 8.30 2.98 7.51
CA LEU A 182 8.24 2.26 8.77
C LEU A 182 7.45 3.05 9.82
N ALA A 183 7.65 4.37 9.89
CA ALA A 183 6.84 5.23 10.76
C ALA A 183 5.35 5.06 10.48
N THR A 184 4.95 5.10 9.20
CA THR A 184 3.57 4.88 8.79
C THR A 184 3.05 3.50 9.17
N ALA A 185 3.84 2.43 9.00
CA ALA A 185 3.42 1.08 9.38
C ALA A 185 3.13 0.93 10.89
N PHE A 186 3.83 1.68 11.73
CA PHE A 186 3.59 1.74 13.18
C PHE A 186 2.39 2.63 13.58
N HIS A 187 1.80 3.38 12.65
CA HIS A 187 0.53 4.08 12.86
C HIS A 187 -0.70 3.15 12.71
N PHE A 188 -0.50 1.91 12.24
CA PHE A 188 -1.55 0.92 12.00
C PHE A 188 -2.65 1.42 11.02
N THR A 189 -3.85 1.69 11.55
CA THR A 189 -4.99 2.16 10.75
C THR A 189 -5.14 3.68 10.81
N TYR A 190 -4.32 4.39 11.59
CA TYR A 190 -4.41 5.84 11.68
C TYR A 190 -3.71 6.51 10.50
N LEU A 191 -4.40 7.49 9.91
CA LEU A 191 -3.84 8.35 8.89
C LEU A 191 -3.29 9.62 9.54
N PHE A 192 -2.01 9.86 9.33
CA PHE A 192 -1.33 11.10 9.70
C PHE A 192 -0.72 11.72 8.44
N ASN A 193 -0.69 13.05 8.41
CA ASN A 193 0.13 13.76 7.44
C ASN A 193 1.60 13.39 7.66
N GLU A 194 2.37 13.28 6.59
CA GLU A 194 3.78 12.85 6.65
C GLU A 194 4.64 13.76 7.51
N LYS A 195 4.20 15.00 7.74
CA LYS A 195 4.85 16.03 8.56
C LYS A 195 4.18 16.22 9.92
N SER A 196 3.19 15.41 10.28
CA SER A 196 2.44 15.56 11.52
C SER A 196 3.29 15.21 12.73
N ILE A 197 3.44 16.18 13.65
CA ILE A 197 4.10 15.97 14.95
C ILE A 197 3.36 14.91 15.76
N LEU A 198 2.03 14.89 15.70
CA LEU A 198 1.22 13.89 16.40
C LEU A 198 1.52 12.47 15.89
N GLY A 199 1.66 12.30 14.57
CA GLY A 199 2.07 11.03 13.96
C GLY A 199 3.43 10.58 14.48
N LEU A 200 4.42 11.49 14.49
CA LEU A 200 5.74 11.21 15.05
C LEU A 200 5.69 10.81 16.54
N VAL A 201 4.88 11.49 17.35
CA VAL A 201 4.69 11.17 18.76
C VAL A 201 4.08 9.77 18.92
N VAL A 202 3.03 9.45 18.16
CA VAL A 202 2.41 8.12 18.19
C VAL A 202 3.40 7.04 17.79
N TYR A 203 4.15 7.25 16.70
CA TYR A 203 5.22 6.36 16.26
C TYR A 203 6.23 6.09 17.37
N CYS A 204 6.78 7.15 17.98
CA CYS A 204 7.73 7.06 19.07
C CYS A 204 7.16 6.33 20.29
N LEU A 205 5.90 6.59 20.66
CA LEU A 205 5.24 5.93 21.78
C LEU A 205 5.03 4.43 21.53
N VAL A 206 4.57 4.04 20.35
CA VAL A 206 4.36 2.61 20.01
C VAL A 206 5.69 1.87 19.99
N ILE A 207 6.73 2.44 19.37
CA ILE A 207 8.08 1.84 19.38
C ILE A 207 8.63 1.77 20.80
N ALA A 208 8.54 2.83 21.59
CA ALA A 208 9.06 2.85 22.95
C ALA A 208 8.34 1.83 23.84
N ALA A 209 7.01 1.72 23.72
CA ALA A 209 6.21 0.73 24.43
C ALA A 209 6.61 -0.70 24.03
N TRP A 210 6.75 -0.96 22.72
CA TRP A 210 7.18 -2.26 22.22
C TRP A 210 8.61 -2.62 22.67
N LEU A 211 9.57 -1.70 22.55
CA LEU A 211 10.94 -1.89 23.03
C LEU A 211 10.98 -2.11 24.54
N GLY A 212 10.28 -1.28 25.31
CA GLY A 212 10.17 -1.42 26.76
C GLY A 212 9.63 -2.80 27.16
N PHE A 213 8.58 -3.26 26.48
CA PHE A 213 8.06 -4.61 26.68
C PHE A 213 9.07 -5.71 26.30
N PHE A 214 9.72 -5.58 25.14
CA PHE A 214 10.72 -6.54 24.67
C PHE A 214 11.89 -6.68 25.67
N PHE A 215 12.46 -5.55 26.12
CA PHE A 215 13.60 -5.54 27.04
C PHE A 215 13.21 -6.00 28.45
N THR A 216 12.00 -5.69 28.93
CA THR A 216 11.54 -6.14 30.25
C THR A 216 11.28 -7.64 30.30
N ARG A 217 10.80 -8.23 29.20
CA ARG A 217 10.54 -9.68 29.13
C ARG A 217 11.82 -10.49 28.92
N GLN A 218 12.83 -9.91 28.29
CA GLN A 218 14.08 -10.60 27.94
C GLN A 218 15.23 -10.36 28.94
N LYS A 219 14.96 -9.91 30.16
CA LYS A 219 15.99 -9.52 31.16
C LYS A 219 17.12 -10.54 31.37
N VAL A 220 16.83 -11.83 31.21
CA VAL A 220 17.80 -12.93 31.42
C VAL A 220 18.64 -13.22 30.16
N VAL A 221 18.18 -12.81 28.98
CA VAL A 221 18.90 -13.04 27.71
C VAL A 221 20.05 -12.04 27.54
N PRO A 222 21.25 -12.45 27.10
CA PRO A 222 22.37 -11.54 26.89
C PRO A 222 22.04 -10.38 25.95
N ILE A 223 22.62 -9.21 26.20
CA ILE A 223 22.38 -7.99 25.38
C ILE A 223 22.75 -8.21 23.91
N SER A 224 23.78 -9.01 23.63
CA SER A 224 24.21 -9.36 22.27
C SER A 224 23.13 -10.10 21.49
N GLN A 225 22.44 -11.06 22.11
CA GLN A 225 21.33 -11.78 21.48
C GLN A 225 20.13 -10.86 21.23
N ARG A 226 19.84 -9.94 22.16
CA ARG A 226 18.80 -8.93 21.97
C ARG A 226 19.14 -8.00 20.80
N ALA A 227 20.38 -7.53 20.73
CA ALA A 227 20.86 -6.70 19.62
C ALA A 227 20.80 -7.43 18.28
N MET A 228 21.17 -8.71 18.23
CA MET A 228 21.05 -9.55 17.03
C MET A 228 19.59 -9.73 16.58
N TYR A 229 18.66 -9.87 17.52
CA TYR A 229 17.23 -9.91 17.21
C TYR A 229 16.75 -8.58 16.61
N LEU A 230 17.12 -7.44 17.21
CA LEU A 230 16.77 -6.11 16.69
C LEU A 230 17.37 -5.87 15.29
N LEU A 231 18.62 -6.26 15.08
CA LEU A 231 19.27 -6.22 13.76
C LEU A 231 18.52 -7.11 12.77
N GLY A 232 18.08 -8.29 13.19
CA GLY A 232 17.28 -9.18 12.35
C GLY A 232 15.94 -8.59 11.94
N LEU A 233 15.24 -7.88 12.84
CA LEU A 233 14.02 -7.14 12.50
C LEU A 233 14.29 -6.06 11.44
N VAL A 234 15.37 -5.30 11.60
CA VAL A 234 15.81 -4.30 10.62
C VAL A 234 16.05 -4.95 9.25
N ILE A 235 16.75 -6.08 9.20
CA ILE A 235 16.97 -6.82 7.95
C ILE A 235 15.65 -7.25 7.32
N PHE A 236 14.71 -7.79 8.10
CA PHE A 236 13.39 -8.17 7.58
C PHE A 236 12.60 -6.98 7.04
N PHE A 237 12.59 -5.83 7.71
CA PHE A 237 11.91 -4.63 7.20
C PHE A 237 12.53 -4.14 5.89
N ILE A 238 13.86 -4.17 5.78
CA ILE A 238 14.56 -3.85 4.53
C ILE A 238 14.15 -4.82 3.42
N LEU A 239 14.12 -6.13 3.70
CA LEU A 239 13.78 -7.16 2.71
C LEU A 239 12.32 -7.10 2.26
N ILE A 240 11.38 -6.87 3.19
CA ILE A 240 9.95 -6.71 2.91
C ILE A 240 9.71 -5.50 2.01
N TYR A 241 10.42 -4.39 2.26
CA TYR A 241 10.26 -3.13 1.53
C TYR A 241 11.26 -2.95 0.38
N LEU A 242 12.06 -3.99 0.09
CA LEU A 242 13.20 -3.93 -0.84
C LEU A 242 12.86 -3.35 -2.22
N PRO A 243 11.73 -3.69 -2.87
CA PRO A 243 11.45 -3.16 -4.21
C PRO A 243 11.40 -1.62 -4.25
N SER A 244 10.85 -0.99 -3.20
CA SER A 244 10.80 0.47 -3.08
C SER A 244 12.14 1.10 -2.67
N LEU A 245 13.06 0.30 -2.11
CA LEU A 245 14.41 0.77 -1.75
C LEU A 245 15.37 0.76 -2.93
N ILE A 246 15.14 -0.07 -3.94
CA ILE A 246 16.01 -0.18 -5.12
C ILE A 246 15.75 0.96 -6.12
N VAL A 247 14.48 1.38 -6.27
CA VAL A 247 14.08 2.41 -7.24
C VAL A 247 14.58 3.79 -6.80
N LYS A 248 14.98 4.67 -7.72
CA LYS A 248 15.51 6.02 -7.45
C LYS A 248 14.51 6.90 -6.70
N GLU A 249 13.23 6.78 -7.00
CA GLU A 249 12.16 7.58 -6.41
C GLU A 249 11.96 7.28 -4.91
N ASN A 250 11.88 8.33 -4.07
CA ASN A 250 11.56 8.22 -2.64
C ASN A 250 10.06 8.48 -2.43
N TYR A 251 9.26 7.46 -2.69
CA TYR A 251 7.80 7.55 -2.65
C TYR A 251 7.23 6.42 -1.80
N SER A 252 6.66 6.76 -0.64
CA SER A 252 6.10 5.79 0.32
C SER A 252 4.59 5.95 0.42
N SER A 253 3.94 5.87 -0.73
CA SER A 253 2.48 5.79 -0.79
C SER A 253 1.98 4.62 0.05
N ASN A 254 0.81 4.75 0.65
CA ASN A 254 0.19 3.69 1.43
C ASN A 254 0.02 2.41 0.59
N ARG A 255 -0.18 2.52 -0.73
CA ARG A 255 -0.23 1.34 -1.62
C ARG A 255 1.03 0.47 -1.63
N THR A 256 2.20 0.97 -1.22
CA THR A 256 3.45 0.19 -1.13
C THR A 256 3.64 -0.50 0.22
N LEU A 257 2.84 -0.14 1.24
CA LEU A 257 3.10 -0.49 2.64
C LEU A 257 2.46 -1.81 3.10
N PHE A 258 1.56 -2.41 2.33
CA PHE A 258 0.75 -3.56 2.73
C PHE A 258 1.53 -4.66 3.47
N ALA A 259 2.66 -5.12 2.90
CA ALA A 259 3.46 -6.19 3.51
C ALA A 259 4.17 -5.73 4.80
N LEU A 260 4.63 -4.48 4.84
CA LEU A 260 5.31 -3.89 5.99
C LEU A 260 4.32 -3.68 7.15
N ASP A 261 3.13 -3.16 6.85
CA ASP A 261 2.00 -2.99 7.77
C ASP A 261 1.63 -4.31 8.45
N VAL A 262 1.46 -5.38 7.66
CA VAL A 262 1.17 -6.71 8.19
C VAL A 262 2.30 -7.24 9.08
N ALA A 263 3.57 -7.02 8.70
CA ALA A 263 4.70 -7.44 9.51
C ALA A 263 4.78 -6.68 10.85
N VAL A 264 4.66 -5.35 10.82
CA VAL A 264 4.63 -4.53 12.04
C VAL A 264 3.44 -4.92 12.93
N PHE A 265 2.28 -5.20 12.34
CA PHE A 265 1.12 -5.69 13.07
C PHE A 265 1.41 -6.99 13.83
N PHE A 266 2.01 -7.99 13.18
CA PHE A 266 2.39 -9.24 13.86
C PHE A 266 3.43 -9.00 14.96
N LEU A 267 4.43 -8.15 14.71
CA LEU A 267 5.47 -7.83 15.68
C LEU A 267 4.91 -7.22 16.96
N VAL A 268 4.07 -6.18 16.83
CA VAL A 268 3.55 -5.44 17.98
C VAL A 268 2.46 -6.24 18.69
N THR A 269 1.59 -6.94 17.95
CA THR A 269 0.46 -7.65 18.56
C THR A 269 0.89 -8.96 19.22
N GLU A 270 1.89 -9.68 18.69
CA GLU A 270 2.47 -10.83 19.40
C GLU A 270 3.06 -10.39 20.74
N ALA A 271 3.84 -9.31 20.73
CA ALA A 271 4.40 -8.72 21.93
C ALA A 271 3.30 -8.36 22.93
N LEU A 272 2.27 -7.63 22.49
CA LEU A 272 1.13 -7.24 23.32
C LEU A 272 0.39 -8.44 23.91
N PHE A 273 0.04 -9.46 23.13
CA PHE A 273 -0.67 -10.63 23.64
C PHE A 273 0.16 -11.47 24.59
N SER A 274 1.48 -11.45 24.41
CA SER A 274 2.39 -12.15 25.31
C SER A 274 2.56 -11.46 26.67
N PHE A 275 2.16 -10.19 26.80
CA PHE A 275 2.08 -9.48 28.08
C PHE A 275 0.92 -9.98 28.94
N PHE A 276 -0.23 -10.25 28.33
CA PHE A 276 -1.42 -10.68 29.05
C PHE A 276 -1.37 -12.19 29.35
N LYS A 277 -1.30 -12.54 30.63
CA LYS A 277 -1.30 -13.96 31.07
C LYS A 277 -2.68 -14.61 30.98
N LYS A 278 -3.75 -13.85 31.24
CA LYS A 278 -5.13 -14.35 31.27
C LYS A 278 -5.76 -14.26 29.88
N ASP A 279 -6.33 -15.34 29.39
CA ASP A 279 -6.95 -15.37 28.05
C ASP A 279 -8.14 -14.42 27.94
N ALA A 280 -8.96 -14.28 29.00
CA ALA A 280 -10.06 -13.32 29.03
C ALA A 280 -9.61 -11.88 28.71
N LEU A 281 -8.45 -11.46 29.24
CA LEU A 281 -7.90 -10.12 28.94
C LEU A 281 -7.43 -10.01 27.49
N LYS A 282 -6.84 -11.07 26.92
CA LYS A 282 -6.47 -11.08 25.49
C LYS A 282 -7.69 -10.88 24.60
N TYR A 283 -8.80 -11.56 24.88
CA TYR A 283 -10.05 -11.41 24.13
C TYR A 283 -10.63 -10.00 24.25
N ILE A 284 -10.64 -9.41 25.46
CA ILE A 284 -11.10 -8.03 25.67
C ILE A 284 -10.24 -7.06 24.86
N VAL A 285 -8.92 -7.15 24.99
CA VAL A 285 -7.97 -6.27 24.27
C VAL A 285 -8.10 -6.44 22.75
N ALA A 286 -8.17 -7.68 22.27
CA ALA A 286 -8.35 -7.95 20.84
C ALA A 286 -9.69 -7.39 20.33
N GLY A 287 -10.78 -7.55 21.08
CA GLY A 287 -12.08 -6.97 20.75
C GLY A 287 -12.05 -5.45 20.68
N SER A 288 -11.42 -4.79 21.67
CA SER A 288 -11.25 -3.34 21.67
C SER A 288 -10.41 -2.86 20.48
N ILE A 289 -9.29 -3.51 20.18
CA ILE A 289 -8.46 -3.18 19.01
C ILE A 289 -9.22 -3.41 17.70
N ALA A 290 -9.98 -4.50 17.59
CA ALA A 290 -10.79 -4.78 16.42
C ALA A 290 -11.85 -3.68 16.18
N ILE A 291 -12.54 -3.23 17.23
CA ILE A 291 -13.50 -2.13 17.15
C ILE A 291 -12.81 -0.83 16.71
N LEU A 292 -11.63 -0.53 17.27
CA LEU A 292 -10.83 0.64 16.86
C LEU A 292 -10.43 0.56 15.38
N PHE A 293 -9.96 -0.60 14.91
CA PHE A 293 -9.61 -0.81 13.50
C PHE A 293 -10.81 -0.67 12.59
N LEU A 294 -11.96 -1.26 12.94
CA LEU A 294 -13.19 -1.14 12.16
C LEU A 294 -13.67 0.32 12.08
N GLY A 295 -13.67 1.03 13.22
CA GLY A 295 -14.04 2.44 13.29
C GLY A 295 -13.12 3.32 12.44
N ASN A 296 -11.80 3.17 12.59
CA ASN A 296 -10.82 3.91 11.80
C ASN A 296 -10.87 3.56 10.32
N GLY A 297 -10.95 2.27 9.98
CA GLY A 297 -11.05 1.81 8.60
C GLY A 297 -12.30 2.36 7.91
N TRP A 298 -13.45 2.32 8.60
CA TRP A 298 -14.69 2.93 8.11
C TRP A 298 -14.55 4.44 7.92
N TYR A 299 -13.96 5.14 8.89
CA TYR A 299 -13.76 6.59 8.83
C TYR A 299 -12.81 6.98 7.70
N ASN A 300 -11.66 6.31 7.58
CA ASN A 300 -10.69 6.55 6.51
C ASN A 300 -11.30 6.30 5.13
N PHE A 301 -12.01 5.19 4.95
CA PHE A 301 -12.61 4.88 3.66
C PHE A 301 -13.76 5.83 3.31
N ASN A 302 -14.71 6.06 4.22
CA ASN A 302 -15.89 6.85 3.89
C ASN A 302 -15.62 8.35 3.95
N LYS A 303 -14.98 8.84 5.02
CA LYS A 303 -14.81 10.27 5.26
C LYS A 303 -13.53 10.85 4.65
N GLN A 304 -12.40 10.13 4.71
CA GLN A 304 -11.13 10.65 4.18
C GLN A 304 -10.92 10.37 2.69
N PHE A 305 -11.63 9.39 2.13
CA PHE A 305 -11.41 8.93 0.75
C PHE A 305 -12.64 9.01 -0.14
N LEU A 306 -13.70 8.24 0.14
CA LEU A 306 -14.83 8.07 -0.78
C LEU A 306 -15.68 9.33 -0.92
N ASN A 307 -16.18 9.88 0.19
CA ASN A 307 -17.14 10.99 0.14
C ASN A 307 -16.55 12.25 -0.50
N PRO A 308 -15.33 12.71 -0.15
CA PRO A 308 -14.74 13.90 -0.77
C PRO A 308 -14.59 13.77 -2.28
N VAL A 309 -14.14 12.60 -2.75
CA VAL A 309 -13.96 12.31 -4.19
C VAL A 309 -15.30 12.15 -4.90
N ALA A 310 -16.31 11.56 -4.24
CA ALA A 310 -17.65 11.44 -4.80
C ALA A 310 -18.32 12.80 -4.94
N GLU A 311 -18.15 13.68 -3.96
CA GLU A 311 -18.64 15.06 -4.01
C GLU A 311 -17.92 15.86 -5.11
N GLU A 312 -16.59 15.78 -5.19
CA GLU A 312 -15.79 16.37 -6.28
C GLU A 312 -16.31 15.94 -7.66
N TYR A 313 -16.49 14.63 -7.86
CA TYR A 313 -17.01 14.09 -9.11
C TYR A 313 -18.44 14.58 -9.40
N SER A 314 -19.32 14.59 -8.39
CA SER A 314 -20.70 15.05 -8.56
C SER A 314 -20.78 16.53 -8.91
N MET A 315 -19.98 17.38 -8.26
CA MET A 315 -19.91 18.82 -8.58
C MET A 315 -19.49 19.01 -10.03
N LEU A 316 -18.42 18.35 -10.46
CA LEU A 316 -17.92 18.45 -11.83
C LEU A 316 -18.93 17.92 -12.85
N LYS A 317 -19.55 16.77 -12.58
CA LYS A 317 -20.56 16.17 -13.45
C LYS A 317 -21.77 17.07 -13.63
N ASN A 318 -22.27 17.66 -12.54
CA ASN A 318 -23.40 18.58 -12.58
C ASN A 318 -23.06 19.84 -13.40
N PHE A 319 -21.86 20.40 -13.19
CA PHE A 319 -21.39 21.55 -13.96
C PHE A 319 -21.31 21.25 -15.46
N VAL A 320 -20.68 20.14 -15.83
CA VAL A 320 -20.59 19.71 -17.24
C VAL A 320 -21.99 19.50 -17.83
N THR A 321 -22.89 18.85 -17.09
CA THR A 321 -24.28 18.62 -17.55
C THR A 321 -25.03 19.93 -17.83
N GLN A 322 -24.83 20.96 -17.01
CA GLN A 322 -25.51 22.24 -17.12
C GLN A 322 -24.90 23.18 -18.17
N HIS A 323 -23.57 23.17 -18.31
CA HIS A 323 -22.85 24.19 -19.08
C HIS A 323 -22.23 23.68 -20.39
N TYR A 324 -22.07 22.37 -20.57
CA TYR A 324 -21.59 21.83 -21.84
C TYR A 324 -22.65 21.97 -22.93
N GLN A 325 -22.29 22.60 -24.04
CA GLN A 325 -23.17 22.79 -25.19
C GLN A 325 -22.57 22.13 -26.45
N PRO A 326 -23.40 21.61 -27.36
CA PRO A 326 -22.95 21.16 -28.67
C PRO A 326 -22.16 22.28 -29.38
N GLY A 327 -20.97 21.95 -29.88
CA GLY A 327 -20.04 22.94 -30.47
C GLY A 327 -18.96 23.46 -29.52
N THR A 328 -18.91 22.99 -28.26
CA THR A 328 -17.75 23.17 -27.39
C THR A 328 -16.57 22.38 -27.96
N ILE A 329 -15.43 23.05 -28.19
CA ILE A 329 -14.21 22.46 -28.76
C ILE A 329 -13.10 22.41 -27.71
N THR A 330 -13.01 23.45 -26.89
CA THR A 330 -11.95 23.61 -25.89
C THR A 330 -12.55 23.73 -24.50
N ILE A 331 -11.94 23.04 -23.54
CA ILE A 331 -12.27 23.16 -22.12
C ILE A 331 -11.01 23.64 -21.39
N ASN A 332 -11.10 24.83 -20.80
CA ASN A 332 -10.10 25.35 -19.87
C ASN A 332 -10.45 24.83 -18.47
N PHE A 333 -9.59 24.01 -17.89
CA PHE A 333 -9.79 23.42 -16.59
C PHE A 333 -8.76 23.99 -15.61
N ILE A 334 -9.21 24.76 -14.62
CA ILE A 334 -8.35 25.24 -13.53
C ILE A 334 -8.35 24.18 -12.43
N CYS A 335 -7.19 23.57 -12.20
CA CYS A 335 -7.00 22.57 -11.16
C CYS A 335 -7.17 23.21 -9.77
N PRO A 336 -7.75 22.48 -8.80
CA PRO A 336 -7.73 22.92 -7.42
C PRO A 336 -6.35 22.73 -6.81
N ALA A 337 -6.06 23.44 -5.73
CA ALA A 337 -4.87 23.21 -4.92
C ALA A 337 -4.90 21.84 -4.24
N GLU A 338 -3.73 21.24 -3.99
CA GLU A 338 -3.67 19.93 -3.33
C GLU A 338 -4.26 19.94 -1.91
N ASN A 339 -4.27 21.10 -1.24
CA ASN A 339 -4.84 21.28 0.09
C ASN A 339 -6.31 21.73 0.11
N SER A 340 -7.02 21.75 -1.02
CA SER A 340 -8.40 22.23 -1.07
C SER A 340 -9.36 21.34 -0.27
N PHE A 341 -9.10 20.02 -0.22
CA PHE A 341 -9.86 19.09 0.64
C PHE A 341 -9.55 19.26 2.13
N GLU A 342 -8.30 19.57 2.49
CA GLU A 342 -7.94 19.92 3.88
C GLU A 342 -8.73 21.15 4.33
N LYS A 343 -8.80 22.20 3.50
CA LYS A 343 -9.55 23.43 3.81
C LYS A 343 -11.06 23.21 3.92
N LYS A 344 -11.66 22.46 2.97
CA LYS A 344 -13.13 22.26 2.93
C LYS A 344 -13.62 21.29 4.00
N TYR A 345 -12.92 20.17 4.17
CA TYR A 345 -13.41 19.03 4.93
C TYR A 345 -12.62 18.77 6.23
N GLY A 346 -11.53 19.51 6.48
CA GLY A 346 -10.65 19.28 7.64
C GLY A 346 -9.89 17.94 7.56
N LEU A 347 -9.58 17.48 6.35
CA LEU A 347 -8.99 16.16 6.13
C LEU A 347 -7.48 16.18 6.25
N THR A 348 -6.95 15.05 6.73
CA THR A 348 -5.52 14.83 6.80
C THR A 348 -5.04 14.32 5.45
N THR A 349 -4.15 15.06 4.81
CA THR A 349 -3.50 14.57 3.60
C THR A 349 -2.56 13.42 3.94
N SER A 350 -2.63 12.32 3.18
CA SER A 350 -1.59 11.29 3.19
C SER A 350 -1.15 11.00 1.76
N TRP A 351 0.06 11.43 1.45
CA TRP A 351 0.67 11.44 0.14
C TRP A 351 -0.28 12.07 -0.89
N ASP A 352 -0.33 11.50 -2.08
CA ASP A 352 -1.27 11.85 -3.14
C ASP A 352 -2.50 10.92 -3.16
N GLU A 353 -2.78 10.22 -2.05
CA GLU A 353 -3.78 9.15 -2.01
C GLU A 353 -5.01 9.47 -1.15
N PHE A 354 -4.80 10.04 0.04
CA PHE A 354 -5.88 10.43 0.95
C PHE A 354 -5.92 11.94 1.16
N GLY A 355 -7.12 12.50 1.28
CA GLY A 355 -7.32 13.91 1.61
C GLY A 355 -6.90 14.91 0.53
N VAL A 356 -6.72 14.47 -0.72
CA VAL A 356 -6.30 15.33 -1.86
C VAL A 356 -7.34 15.23 -2.99
N PRO A 357 -7.73 16.34 -3.65
CA PRO A 357 -8.60 16.30 -4.81
C PRO A 357 -7.99 15.49 -5.96
N SER A 358 -8.79 14.64 -6.61
CA SER A 358 -8.31 13.86 -7.75
C SER A 358 -7.92 14.77 -8.91
N THR A 359 -8.67 15.85 -9.11
CA THR A 359 -8.48 16.82 -10.21
C THR A 359 -7.29 17.76 -10.01
N ALA A 360 -6.67 17.78 -8.82
CA ALA A 360 -5.42 18.51 -8.58
C ALA A 360 -4.25 17.97 -9.42
N LYS A 361 -4.33 16.70 -9.86
CA LYS A 361 -3.28 16.07 -10.66
C LYS A 361 -3.46 16.39 -12.14
N LYS A 362 -2.41 16.96 -12.77
CA LYS A 362 -2.43 17.41 -14.18
C LYS A 362 -2.91 16.38 -15.21
N TRP A 363 -2.76 15.09 -14.92
CA TRP A 363 -3.13 13.99 -15.83
C TRP A 363 -4.59 13.53 -15.65
N VAL A 364 -5.34 14.08 -14.71
CA VAL A 364 -6.75 13.69 -14.43
C VAL A 364 -7.78 14.49 -15.22
N PRO A 365 -7.71 15.82 -15.36
CA PRO A 365 -8.79 16.60 -15.95
C PRO A 365 -9.18 16.15 -17.36
N GLU A 366 -8.21 15.95 -18.25
CA GLU A 366 -8.50 15.55 -19.64
C GLU A 366 -9.30 14.24 -19.75
N PRO A 367 -8.83 13.09 -19.23
CA PRO A 367 -9.60 11.85 -19.33
C PRO A 367 -10.93 11.92 -18.59
N LEU A 368 -10.99 12.62 -17.45
CA LEU A 368 -12.22 12.77 -16.68
C LEU A 368 -13.28 13.58 -17.44
N ILE A 369 -12.91 14.73 -18.01
CA ILE A 369 -13.82 15.59 -18.77
C ILE A 369 -14.30 14.87 -20.03
N LYS A 370 -13.41 14.20 -20.76
CA LYS A 370 -13.80 13.39 -21.92
C LYS A 370 -14.79 12.30 -21.53
N GLN A 371 -14.56 11.62 -20.41
CA GLN A 371 -15.49 10.63 -19.88
C GLN A 371 -16.86 11.24 -19.53
N LEU A 372 -16.90 12.39 -18.87
CA LEU A 372 -18.14 13.08 -18.52
C LEU A 372 -18.93 13.53 -19.75
N VAL A 373 -18.26 14.07 -20.76
CA VAL A 373 -18.92 14.45 -22.03
C VAL A 373 -19.40 13.23 -22.79
N PHE A 374 -18.65 12.13 -22.79
CA PHE A 374 -19.12 10.86 -23.35
C PHE A 374 -20.39 10.38 -22.63
N GLU A 375 -20.43 10.41 -21.30
CA GLU A 375 -21.63 10.04 -20.52
C GLU A 375 -22.84 10.93 -20.84
N GLN A 376 -22.62 12.24 -21.04
CA GLN A 376 -23.70 13.19 -21.34
C GLN A 376 -24.22 13.06 -22.79
N THR A 377 -23.32 12.82 -23.75
CA THR A 377 -23.65 12.86 -25.19
C THR A 377 -23.87 11.48 -25.81
N GLY A 378 -23.43 10.41 -25.16
CA GLY A 378 -23.36 9.06 -25.72
C GLY A 378 -22.33 8.87 -26.83
N SER A 379 -21.56 9.92 -27.19
CA SER A 379 -20.65 9.90 -28.35
C SER A 379 -19.19 10.01 -27.94
N ARG A 380 -18.46 8.91 -28.12
CA ARG A 380 -17.01 8.87 -27.84
C ARG A 380 -16.21 9.76 -28.79
N LEU A 381 -16.63 9.84 -30.05
CA LEU A 381 -16.03 10.73 -31.04
C LEU A 381 -16.15 12.21 -30.66
N THR A 382 -17.28 12.59 -30.05
CA THR A 382 -17.48 13.96 -29.56
C THR A 382 -16.52 14.27 -28.41
N ALA A 383 -16.41 13.35 -27.45
CA ALA A 383 -15.48 13.50 -26.33
C ALA A 383 -14.01 13.55 -26.77
N GLU A 384 -13.60 12.68 -27.72
CA GLU A 384 -12.21 12.60 -28.18
C GLU A 384 -11.74 13.86 -28.92
N LYS A 385 -12.66 14.58 -29.58
CA LYS A 385 -12.39 15.85 -30.26
C LYS A 385 -12.14 17.02 -29.31
N LEU A 386 -12.48 16.89 -28.03
CA LEU A 386 -12.28 17.97 -27.06
C LEU A 386 -10.80 18.17 -26.75
N ILE A 387 -10.39 19.44 -26.77
CA ILE A 387 -9.10 19.89 -26.29
C ILE A 387 -9.27 20.34 -24.85
N VAL A 388 -8.71 19.60 -23.89
CA VAL A 388 -8.75 19.96 -22.47
C VAL A 388 -7.41 20.57 -22.07
N LYS A 389 -7.39 21.87 -21.80
CA LYS A 389 -6.22 22.58 -21.30
C LYS A 389 -6.29 22.68 -19.79
N SER A 390 -5.33 22.10 -19.09
CA SER A 390 -5.27 22.12 -17.62
C SER A 390 -4.34 23.22 -17.13
N TRP A 391 -4.84 24.07 -16.24
CA TRP A 391 -4.14 25.19 -15.63
C TRP A 391 -3.87 24.87 -14.17
N VAL A 392 -2.64 25.16 -13.70
CA VAL A 392 -2.24 24.87 -12.31
C VAL A 392 -3.03 25.71 -11.32
N ASP A 393 -3.37 26.94 -11.69
CA ASP A 393 -4.15 27.86 -10.89
C ASP A 393 -4.80 28.96 -11.78
N LYS A 394 -5.61 29.80 -11.16
CA LYS A 394 -6.33 30.91 -11.81
C LYS A 394 -5.39 32.00 -12.34
N ALA A 395 -4.21 32.17 -11.74
CA ALA A 395 -3.24 33.17 -12.19
C ALA A 395 -2.57 32.73 -13.50
N ALA A 396 -2.18 31.46 -13.60
CA ALA A 396 -1.64 30.86 -14.81
C ALA A 396 -2.62 30.94 -15.97
N TYR A 397 -3.91 30.68 -15.72
CA TYR A 397 -4.96 30.85 -16.73
C TYR A 397 -5.06 32.30 -17.21
N LYS A 398 -5.14 33.28 -16.29
CA LYS A 398 -5.23 34.71 -16.64
C LYS A 398 -4.01 35.20 -17.45
N ASN A 399 -2.82 34.71 -17.11
CA ASN A 399 -1.58 35.11 -17.79
C ASN A 399 -1.44 34.53 -19.20
N ALA A 400 -2.13 33.44 -19.52
CA ALA A 400 -2.06 32.82 -20.83
C ALA A 400 -2.83 33.58 -21.93
N ALA A 401 -3.57 34.65 -21.56
CA ALA A 401 -4.43 35.42 -22.45
C ALA A 401 -5.46 34.57 -23.24
N ASP A 402 -5.79 33.37 -22.76
CA ASP A 402 -6.79 32.50 -23.37
C ASP A 402 -8.17 33.11 -23.12
N THR A 403 -8.76 33.70 -24.16
CA THR A 403 -10.07 34.36 -24.07
C THR A 403 -11.21 33.36 -24.14
N THR A 404 -12.27 33.61 -23.37
CA THR A 404 -13.55 32.92 -23.49
C THR A 404 -14.18 33.30 -24.84
N SER A 405 -13.97 32.47 -25.85
CA SER A 405 -14.59 32.60 -27.17
C SER A 405 -15.75 31.61 -27.33
N LYS A 406 -16.53 31.77 -28.41
CA LYS A 406 -17.60 30.83 -28.74
C LYS A 406 -17.02 29.43 -28.96
N GLY A 407 -17.44 28.46 -28.14
CA GLY A 407 -16.92 27.08 -28.16
C GLY A 407 -15.83 26.78 -27.12
N VAL A 408 -15.55 27.71 -26.20
CA VAL A 408 -14.69 27.50 -25.02
C VAL A 408 -15.54 27.40 -23.76
N LEU A 409 -15.37 26.35 -22.98
CA LEU A 409 -15.95 26.20 -21.63
C LEU A 409 -14.84 26.34 -20.59
N LEU A 410 -15.07 27.17 -19.56
CA LEU A 410 -14.18 27.30 -18.41
C LEU A 410 -14.76 26.51 -17.23
N ILE A 411 -13.92 25.71 -16.60
CA ILE A 411 -14.22 24.97 -15.37
C ILE A 411 -13.20 25.42 -14.32
N ASP A 412 -13.66 26.11 -13.28
CA ASP A 412 -12.84 26.52 -12.14
C ASP A 412 -13.09 25.58 -10.95
N MET A 413 -12.32 24.50 -10.86
CA MET A 413 -12.56 23.47 -9.85
C MET A 413 -12.18 23.95 -8.44
N GLU A 414 -11.24 24.89 -8.31
CA GLU A 414 -10.90 25.51 -7.02
C GLU A 414 -12.11 26.27 -6.48
N GLU A 415 -12.74 27.08 -7.32
CA GLU A 415 -13.97 27.82 -6.97
C GLU A 415 -15.12 26.88 -6.66
N MET A 416 -15.32 25.82 -7.45
CA MET A 416 -16.35 24.82 -7.21
C MET A 416 -16.17 24.06 -5.90
N ILE A 417 -14.92 23.77 -5.47
CA ILE A 417 -14.66 23.13 -4.18
C ILE A 417 -14.85 24.14 -3.04
N ALA A 418 -14.48 25.41 -3.21
CA ALA A 418 -14.59 26.41 -2.16
C ALA A 418 -16.04 26.72 -1.74
N HIS A 419 -17.01 26.50 -2.65
CA HIS A 419 -18.44 26.63 -2.41
C HIS A 419 -19.11 25.27 -2.11
#